data_AF-A0A519V4Y7-F1
#
_entry.id   AF-A0A519V4Y7-F1
#
_cell.length_a   1.000
_cell.length_b   1.000
_cell.length_c   1.000
_cell.angle_alpha   90.00
_cell.angle_beta   90.00
_cell.angle_gamma   90.00
#
_symmetry.space_group_name_H-M   'P 1'
#
loop_
_entity.id
_entity.type
_entity.pdbx_description
1 polymer ?
#
loop_
_entity_poly.entity_id
_entity_poly.type
_entity_poly.pdbx_seq_one_letter_code
_entity_poly.pdbx_strand_id
1 'polypeptide(L)'
;MKKILFIAIASAMLVSCSKKEKGQVVTFEQYHTLNQNEENNGKRFAIVGYPFIGGDITVRGNATNESQLPQISFYEQPEGKGKMLATLPMENGKGKNEFDAPSTFTMDQVVFYDNEGKPLKHTDKMEVSFTLALQVDRGKTTINDKSVYYGGPSETRIDKAN
;
A
#
# COMPACT_ATOMS: atom_id res chain seq x y z
N MET A 1 -9.01 59.72 -10.82
CA MET A 1 -7.84 58.95 -10.35
C MET A 1 -8.30 57.89 -9.36
N LYS A 2 -8.55 56.66 -9.82
CA LYS A 2 -8.88 55.51 -8.95
C LYS A 2 -7.72 54.54 -9.01
N LYS A 3 -6.95 54.44 -7.93
CA LYS A 3 -5.91 53.43 -7.74
C LYS A 3 -6.64 52.13 -7.37
N ILE A 4 -6.62 51.15 -8.26
CA ILE A 4 -7.06 49.78 -7.93
C ILE A 4 -5.79 48.96 -7.73
N LEU A 5 -5.72 48.42 -6.53
CA LEU A 5 -4.64 47.66 -5.92
C LEU A 5 -4.45 46.33 -6.66
N PHE A 6 -3.24 46.07 -7.16
CA PHE A 6 -2.85 44.74 -7.63
C PHE A 6 -2.77 43.80 -6.43
N ILE A 7 -3.67 42.82 -6.37
CA ILE A 7 -3.55 41.70 -5.42
C ILE A 7 -2.49 40.77 -5.99
N ALA A 8 -1.32 40.76 -5.36
CA ALA A 8 -0.28 39.77 -5.59
C ALA A 8 -0.80 38.40 -5.12
N ILE A 9 -0.96 37.47 -6.06
CA ILE A 9 -1.18 36.05 -5.76
C ILE A 9 0.17 35.53 -5.26
N ALA A 10 0.32 35.47 -3.93
CA ALA A 10 1.47 34.84 -3.32
C ALA A 10 1.43 33.33 -3.61
N SER A 11 2.33 32.89 -4.49
CA SER A 11 2.64 31.49 -4.72
C SER A 11 3.08 30.83 -3.41
N ALA A 12 2.15 30.14 -2.74
CA ALA A 12 2.50 29.14 -1.76
C ALA A 12 2.91 27.87 -2.53
N MET A 13 4.17 27.79 -2.94
CA MET A 13 4.81 26.50 -3.17
C MET A 13 4.91 25.82 -1.80
N LEU A 14 3.85 25.11 -1.42
CA LEU A 14 3.93 24.15 -0.33
C LEU A 14 4.94 23.10 -0.77
N VAL A 15 6.12 23.13 -0.15
CA VAL A 15 7.04 22.01 -0.14
C VAL A 15 6.27 20.88 0.54
N SER A 16 5.60 20.08 -0.29
CA SER A 16 4.87 18.91 0.13
C SER A 16 5.89 17.89 0.61
N CYS A 17 6.19 17.91 1.90
CA CYS A 17 6.43 16.66 2.63
C CYS A 17 5.10 15.89 2.60
N SER A 18 4.74 15.32 1.45
CA SER A 18 3.44 14.68 1.25
C SER A 18 3.40 13.42 2.10
N LYS A 19 2.80 13.53 3.29
CA LYS A 19 2.14 12.39 3.90
C LYS A 19 1.12 11.91 2.86
N LYS A 20 1.41 10.81 2.15
CA LYS A 20 0.49 10.21 1.15
C LYS A 20 -0.86 10.00 1.83
N GLU A 21 -1.97 10.36 1.22
CA GLU A 21 -3.29 10.26 1.88
C GLU A 21 -3.72 8.80 2.11
N LYS A 22 -4.71 8.61 2.99
CA LYS A 22 -5.36 7.31 3.17
C LYS A 22 -6.26 7.00 1.97
N GLY A 23 -6.36 5.72 1.61
CA GLY A 23 -7.25 5.25 0.55
C GLY A 23 -8.65 4.93 1.05
N GLN A 24 -9.57 4.69 0.12
CA GLN A 24 -10.90 4.16 0.45
C GLN A 24 -10.78 2.72 0.93
N VAL A 25 -11.29 2.42 2.13
CA VAL A 25 -11.33 1.04 2.64
C VAL A 25 -12.19 0.16 1.73
N VAL A 26 -11.65 -0.98 1.32
CA VAL A 26 -12.33 -1.97 0.48
C VAL A 26 -12.38 -3.33 1.16
N THR A 27 -13.42 -4.08 0.86
CA THR A 27 -13.57 -5.48 1.27
C THR A 27 -12.66 -6.39 0.44
N PHE A 28 -12.48 -7.65 0.88
CA PHE A 28 -11.82 -8.69 0.10
C PHE A 28 -12.38 -8.80 -1.33
N GLU A 29 -13.70 -8.81 -1.48
CA GLU A 29 -14.34 -9.01 -2.79
C GLU A 29 -14.07 -7.83 -3.71
N GLN A 30 -14.16 -6.61 -3.17
CA GLN A 30 -13.84 -5.40 -3.90
C GLN A 30 -12.37 -5.39 -4.33
N TYR A 31 -11.43 -5.71 -3.43
CA TYR A 31 -9.99 -5.79 -3.74
C TYR A 31 -9.70 -6.65 -4.97
N HIS A 32 -10.30 -7.84 -5.05
CA HIS A 32 -10.09 -8.79 -6.15
C HIS A 32 -10.79 -8.39 -7.46
N THR A 33 -11.49 -7.26 -7.49
CA THR A 33 -12.16 -6.72 -8.68
C THR A 33 -11.67 -5.31 -9.06
N LEU A 34 -10.79 -4.70 -8.26
CA LEU A 34 -10.32 -3.34 -8.51
C LEU A 34 -9.69 -3.17 -9.89
N ASN A 35 -8.93 -4.17 -10.35
CA ASN A 35 -8.25 -4.18 -11.64
C ASN A 35 -9.15 -4.45 -12.85
N GLN A 36 -10.47 -4.62 -12.66
CA GLN A 36 -11.43 -4.78 -13.76
C GLN A 36 -11.96 -3.43 -14.27
N ASN A 37 -11.83 -2.37 -13.46
CA ASN A 37 -12.30 -1.03 -13.78
C ASN A 37 -11.12 -0.07 -13.99
N GLU A 38 -10.99 0.48 -15.19
CA GLU A 38 -9.97 1.45 -15.56
C GLU A 38 -10.00 2.71 -14.72
N GLU A 39 -11.20 3.15 -14.32
CA GLU A 39 -11.39 4.35 -13.51
C GLU A 39 -10.75 4.22 -12.12
N ASN A 40 -10.37 3.01 -11.71
CA ASN A 40 -9.65 2.79 -10.47
C ASN A 40 -8.15 3.09 -10.61
N ASN A 41 -7.61 3.24 -11.82
CA ASN A 41 -6.21 3.57 -12.04
C ASN A 41 -5.86 4.91 -11.35
N GLY A 42 -4.77 4.91 -10.60
CA GLY A 42 -4.30 6.06 -9.83
C GLY A 42 -5.12 6.38 -8.56
N LYS A 43 -6.26 5.70 -8.32
CA LYS A 43 -7.02 5.87 -7.09
C LYS A 43 -6.37 5.13 -5.92
N ARG A 44 -6.60 5.65 -4.72
CA ARG A 44 -6.10 5.06 -3.48
C ARG A 44 -7.18 4.24 -2.78
N PHE A 45 -6.83 3.01 -2.42
CA PHE A 45 -7.67 2.09 -1.68
C PHE A 45 -6.95 1.64 -0.42
N ALA A 46 -7.67 1.02 0.53
CA ALA A 46 -7.09 0.52 1.77
C ALA A 46 -7.65 -0.84 2.16
N ILE A 47 -6.82 -1.66 2.79
CA ILE A 47 -7.20 -2.92 3.44
C ILE A 47 -6.95 -2.78 4.94
N VAL A 48 -7.85 -3.32 5.76
CA VAL A 48 -7.68 -3.34 7.21
C VAL A 48 -7.53 -4.78 7.68
N GLY A 49 -6.35 -5.15 8.19
CA GLY A 49 -6.04 -6.52 8.57
C GLY A 49 -4.76 -6.66 9.38
N TYR A 50 -4.38 -7.90 9.68
CA TYR A 50 -3.16 -8.26 10.40
C TYR A 50 -2.11 -8.79 9.41
N PRO A 51 -0.89 -8.24 9.38
CA PRO A 51 0.13 -8.72 8.47
C PRO A 51 0.64 -10.10 8.89
N PHE A 52 1.00 -10.92 7.91
CA PHE A 52 1.58 -12.24 8.12
C PHE A 52 2.51 -12.64 6.98
N ILE A 53 3.64 -13.22 7.34
CA ILE A 53 4.65 -13.75 6.43
C ILE A 53 4.79 -15.24 6.72
N GLY A 54 4.06 -16.06 5.97
CA GLY A 54 3.97 -17.51 6.18
C GLY A 54 4.96 -18.36 5.38
N GLY A 55 5.80 -17.73 4.55
CA GLY A 55 6.78 -18.41 3.69
C GLY A 55 7.96 -17.51 3.37
N ASP A 56 8.88 -18.02 2.56
CA ASP A 56 10.11 -17.31 2.21
C ASP A 56 9.80 -16.00 1.48
N ILE A 57 10.26 -14.89 2.04
CA ILE A 57 10.26 -13.59 1.38
C ILE A 57 11.64 -13.34 0.79
N THR A 58 11.69 -13.14 -0.53
CA THR A 58 12.93 -12.70 -1.16
C THR A 58 13.02 -11.18 -1.04
N VAL A 59 13.85 -10.70 -0.12
CA VAL A 59 14.22 -9.28 -0.06
C VAL A 59 15.29 -9.03 -1.12
N ARG A 60 14.89 -8.49 -2.27
CA ARG A 60 15.84 -7.99 -3.27
C ARG A 60 16.23 -6.57 -2.85
N GLY A 61 17.52 -6.32 -2.60
CA GLY A 61 18.02 -4.97 -2.33
C GLY A 61 17.67 -4.00 -3.47
N ASN A 62 17.75 -2.68 -3.24
CA ASN A 62 17.38 -1.59 -4.16
C ASN A 62 16.32 -2.00 -5.21
N ALA A 63 15.12 -2.36 -4.74
CA ALA A 63 14.03 -2.71 -5.64
C ALA A 63 13.79 -1.56 -6.62
N THR A 64 13.89 -1.85 -7.92
CA THR A 64 13.73 -0.84 -8.97
C THR A 64 12.27 -0.62 -9.36
N ASN A 65 11.36 -1.48 -8.88
CA ASN A 65 9.92 -1.35 -9.01
C ASN A 65 9.18 -2.22 -7.97
N GLU A 66 7.89 -1.94 -7.79
CA GLU A 66 6.98 -2.60 -6.82
C GLU A 66 6.88 -4.12 -6.99
N SER A 67 7.07 -4.66 -8.21
CA SER A 67 6.99 -6.10 -8.47
C SER A 67 8.16 -6.90 -7.89
N GLN A 68 9.24 -6.21 -7.51
CA GLN A 68 10.41 -6.80 -6.84
C GLN A 68 10.32 -6.71 -5.32
N LEU A 69 9.34 -5.97 -4.79
CA LEU A 69 9.15 -5.82 -3.36
C LEU A 69 8.58 -7.10 -2.75
N PRO A 70 9.00 -7.44 -1.53
CA PRO A 70 8.34 -8.44 -0.71
C PRO A 70 6.82 -8.22 -0.67
N GLN A 71 6.10 -9.32 -0.81
CA GLN A 71 4.65 -9.34 -0.87
C GLN A 71 4.13 -9.78 0.51
N ILE A 72 3.58 -8.83 1.27
CA ILE A 72 3.08 -9.08 2.62
C ILE A 72 1.60 -9.39 2.57
N SER A 73 1.20 -10.53 3.13
CA SER A 73 -0.21 -10.93 3.19
C SER A 73 -0.89 -10.35 4.42
N PHE A 74 -2.13 -9.91 4.26
CA PHE A 74 -2.96 -9.37 5.33
C PHE A 74 -4.16 -10.28 5.57
N TYR A 75 -4.47 -10.55 6.83
CA TYR A 75 -5.51 -11.48 7.26
C TYR A 75 -6.55 -10.82 8.16
N GLU A 76 -7.73 -11.41 8.24
CA GLU A 76 -8.80 -10.95 9.14
C GLU A 76 -8.44 -11.06 10.62
N GLN A 77 -7.63 -12.06 10.98
CA GLN A 77 -7.20 -12.33 12.35
C GLN A 77 -5.66 -12.38 12.45
N PRO A 78 -5.09 -12.17 13.65
CA PRO A 78 -3.65 -12.28 13.87
C PRO A 78 -3.08 -13.64 13.50
N GLU A 79 -1.76 -13.71 13.33
CA GLU A 79 -1.02 -14.97 13.10
C GLU A 79 -1.43 -15.72 11.83
N GLY A 80 -1.88 -14.99 10.79
CA GLY A 80 -2.26 -15.59 9.51
C GLY A 80 -3.57 -16.39 9.55
N LYS A 81 -4.43 -16.13 10.54
CA LYS A 81 -5.70 -16.84 10.72
C LYS A 81 -6.85 -16.14 10.01
N GLY A 82 -7.90 -16.91 9.74
CA GLY A 82 -9.08 -16.43 9.01
C GLY A 82 -8.80 -16.23 7.52
N LYS A 83 -9.60 -15.38 6.87
CA LYS A 83 -9.47 -15.14 5.44
C LYS A 83 -8.26 -14.23 5.15
N MET A 84 -7.48 -14.59 4.13
CA MET A 84 -6.49 -13.69 3.54
C MET A 84 -7.23 -12.59 2.78
N LEU A 85 -7.00 -11.33 3.14
CA LEU A 85 -7.68 -10.15 2.61
C LEU A 85 -7.02 -9.62 1.34
N ALA A 86 -5.70 -9.49 1.38
CA ALA A 86 -4.89 -8.97 0.30
C ALA A 86 -3.42 -9.37 0.48
N THR A 87 -2.65 -9.20 -0.58
CA THR A 87 -1.19 -9.25 -0.55
C THR A 87 -0.69 -7.93 -1.14
N LEU A 88 0.15 -7.21 -0.40
CA LEU A 88 0.58 -5.86 -0.73
C LEU A 88 2.12 -5.78 -0.78
N PRO A 89 2.69 -5.06 -1.77
CA PRO A 89 4.12 -4.83 -1.83
C PRO A 89 4.56 -3.93 -0.66
N MET A 90 5.67 -4.27 -0.03
CA MET A 90 6.23 -3.48 1.05
C MET A 90 7.75 -3.49 1.00
N GLU A 91 8.35 -2.33 1.22
CA GLU A 91 9.81 -2.19 1.29
C GLU A 91 10.36 -2.79 2.59
N ASN A 92 11.50 -3.47 2.48
CA ASN A 92 12.22 -3.96 3.64
C ASN A 92 13.19 -2.88 4.16
N GLY A 93 13.00 -2.45 5.40
CA GLY A 93 13.82 -1.48 6.09
C GLY A 93 13.16 -0.98 7.37
N LYS A 94 13.68 0.14 7.90
CA LYS A 94 13.27 0.74 9.19
C LYS A 94 12.67 2.13 9.05
N GLY A 95 12.42 2.56 7.82
CA GLY A 95 11.81 3.83 7.47
C GLY A 95 10.29 3.77 7.55
N LYS A 96 9.63 4.76 6.93
CA LYS A 96 8.17 4.88 6.98
C LYS A 96 7.53 3.95 5.96
N ASN A 97 6.47 3.26 6.37
CA ASN A 97 5.73 2.32 5.52
C ASN A 97 6.58 1.11 5.07
N GLU A 98 7.58 0.76 5.87
CA GLU A 98 8.50 -0.36 5.64
C GLU A 98 8.26 -1.47 6.67
N PHE A 99 8.89 -2.62 6.46
CA PHE A 99 9.00 -3.68 7.47
C PHE A 99 10.46 -4.12 7.64
N ASP A 100 10.85 -4.52 8.84
CA ASP A 100 12.16 -5.09 9.13
C ASP A 100 12.00 -6.52 9.61
N ALA A 101 12.78 -7.43 9.01
CA ALA A 101 12.87 -8.81 9.42
C ALA A 101 14.33 -9.29 9.32
N PRO A 102 14.82 -10.10 10.29
CA PRO A 102 16.06 -10.85 10.13
C PRO A 102 16.03 -11.77 8.91
N SER A 103 17.19 -12.28 8.47
CA SER A 103 17.28 -13.24 7.35
C SER A 103 16.57 -14.57 7.64
N THR A 104 16.45 -14.93 8.91
CA THR A 104 15.69 -16.07 9.41
C THR A 104 14.93 -15.60 10.63
N PHE A 105 13.61 -15.73 10.62
CA PHE A 105 12.77 -15.11 11.62
C PHE A 105 11.53 -15.94 11.94
N THR A 106 11.01 -15.71 13.13
CA THR A 106 9.61 -15.96 13.49
C THR A 106 8.84 -14.64 13.46
N MET A 107 7.50 -14.69 13.31
CA MET A 107 6.69 -13.48 13.12
C MET A 107 6.79 -12.45 14.25
N ASP A 108 7.09 -12.87 15.48
CA ASP A 108 7.34 -12.00 16.63
C ASP A 108 8.61 -11.15 16.50
N GLN A 109 9.51 -11.50 15.58
CA GLN A 109 10.72 -10.73 15.28
C GLN A 109 10.51 -9.74 14.12
N VAL A 110 9.37 -9.80 13.42
CA VAL A 110 9.04 -8.88 12.33
C VAL A 110 8.45 -7.60 12.91
N VAL A 111 9.00 -6.46 12.50
CA VAL A 111 8.52 -5.13 12.89
C VAL A 111 8.02 -4.40 11.65
N PHE A 112 6.83 -3.82 11.73
CA PHE A 112 6.28 -2.94 10.70
C PHE A 112 6.41 -1.49 11.15
N TYR A 113 6.60 -0.56 10.23
CA TYR A 113 6.73 0.86 10.56
C TYR A 113 5.63 1.67 9.91
N ASP A 114 4.85 2.38 10.72
CA ASP A 114 3.74 3.20 10.20
C ASP A 114 4.24 4.41 9.38
N ASN A 115 3.30 5.20 8.86
CA ASN A 115 3.58 6.40 8.07
C ASN A 115 4.30 7.52 8.87
N GLU A 116 4.38 7.39 10.19
CA GLU A 116 5.17 8.27 11.06
C GLU A 116 6.52 7.64 11.45
N GLY A 117 6.78 6.40 11.05
CA GLY A 117 7.98 5.63 11.39
C GLY A 117 7.88 4.96 12.77
N LYS A 118 6.68 4.87 13.35
CA LYS A 118 6.49 4.20 14.65
C LYS A 118 6.38 2.69 14.44
N PRO A 119 7.02 1.89 15.31
CA PRO A 119 6.99 0.44 15.20
C PRO A 119 5.59 -0.09 15.57
N LEU A 120 5.11 -1.03 14.78
CA LEU A 120 3.92 -1.83 14.96
C LEU A 120 4.31 -3.31 15.01
N LYS A 121 3.60 -4.08 15.82
CA LYS A 121 3.78 -5.54 15.92
C LYS A 121 2.96 -6.25 14.85
N HIS A 122 3.34 -7.46 14.49
CA HIS A 122 2.53 -8.31 13.61
C HIS A 122 1.11 -8.63 14.16
N THR A 123 0.92 -8.49 15.48
CA THR A 123 -0.39 -8.63 16.15
C THR A 123 -1.20 -7.33 16.17
N ASP A 124 -0.64 -6.20 15.76
CA ASP A 124 -1.40 -4.96 15.59
C ASP A 124 -2.22 -5.05 14.30
N LYS A 125 -3.48 -4.59 14.37
CA LYS A 125 -4.29 -4.42 13.17
C LYS A 125 -3.82 -3.17 12.43
N MET A 126 -3.67 -3.28 11.12
CA MET A 126 -3.13 -2.22 10.27
C MET A 126 -4.14 -1.85 9.20
N GLU A 127 -4.25 -0.56 8.92
CA GLU A 127 -4.88 -0.03 7.72
C GLU A 127 -3.77 0.27 6.72
N VAL A 128 -3.73 -0.47 5.62
CA VAL A 128 -2.71 -0.31 4.59
C VAL A 128 -3.35 0.25 3.34
N SER A 129 -3.04 1.52 3.08
CA SER A 129 -3.46 2.24 1.88
C SER A 129 -2.49 2.02 0.74
N PHE A 130 -2.96 1.95 -0.50
CA PHE A 130 -2.14 1.78 -1.71
C PHE A 130 -2.76 2.53 -2.88
N THR A 131 -1.93 2.97 -3.82
CA THR A 131 -2.36 3.45 -5.13
C THR A 131 -2.56 2.24 -6.05
N LEU A 132 -3.66 2.16 -6.79
CA LEU A 132 -3.82 1.12 -7.82
C LEU A 132 -3.16 1.59 -9.12
N ALA A 133 -2.04 0.99 -9.49
CA ALA A 133 -1.32 1.31 -10.73
C ALA A 133 -1.67 0.28 -11.81
N LEU A 134 -2.54 0.66 -12.75
CA LEU A 134 -2.96 -0.17 -13.88
C LEU A 134 -2.21 0.23 -15.18
N GLN A 135 -1.82 -0.77 -15.96
CA GLN A 135 -1.28 -0.59 -17.32
C GLN A 135 -2.45 -0.42 -18.30
N VAL A 136 -3.09 0.75 -18.29
CA VAL A 136 -4.30 1.04 -19.08
C VAL A 136 -4.04 1.10 -20.58
N ASP A 137 -2.82 1.47 -20.98
CA ASP A 137 -2.38 1.50 -22.39
C ASP A 137 -2.14 0.10 -22.97
N ARG A 138 -2.08 -0.93 -22.10
CA ARG A 138 -1.94 -2.33 -22.50
C ARG A 138 -3.32 -2.97 -22.62
N GLY A 139 -3.51 -3.82 -23.63
CA GLY A 139 -4.71 -4.64 -23.74
C GLY A 139 -4.96 -5.47 -22.48
N LYS A 140 -6.24 -5.64 -22.13
CA LYS A 140 -6.68 -6.48 -21.01
C LYS A 140 -6.22 -7.93 -21.19
N THR A 141 -6.05 -8.62 -20.07
CA THR A 141 -5.84 -10.07 -20.05
C THR A 141 -7.04 -10.77 -19.40
N THR A 142 -7.12 -12.09 -19.53
CA THR A 142 -8.13 -12.91 -18.87
C THR A 142 -7.48 -13.68 -17.73
N ILE A 143 -7.97 -13.48 -16.51
CA ILE A 143 -7.59 -14.24 -15.31
C ILE A 143 -8.86 -14.78 -14.68
N ASN A 144 -8.94 -16.10 -14.50
CA ASN A 144 -10.13 -16.77 -13.92
C ASN A 144 -11.44 -16.32 -14.58
N ASP A 145 -11.49 -16.32 -15.91
CA ASP A 145 -12.63 -15.89 -16.74
C ASP A 145 -13.04 -14.41 -16.60
N LYS A 146 -12.22 -13.59 -15.94
CA LYS A 146 -12.44 -12.14 -15.81
C LYS A 146 -11.45 -11.36 -16.66
N SER A 147 -11.96 -10.36 -17.39
CA SER A 147 -11.12 -9.42 -18.13
C SER A 147 -10.56 -8.37 -17.18
N VAL A 148 -9.23 -8.32 -17.05
CA VAL A 148 -8.52 -7.46 -16.09
C VAL A 148 -7.42 -6.65 -16.76
N TYR A 149 -7.14 -5.47 -16.21
CA TYR A 149 -5.92 -4.72 -16.52
C TYR A 149 -4.72 -5.34 -15.79
N TYR A 150 -3.56 -5.34 -16.44
CA TYR A 150 -2.29 -5.60 -15.76
C TYR A 150 -2.00 -4.49 -14.75
N GLY A 151 -1.33 -4.83 -13.65
CA GLY A 151 -1.00 -3.89 -12.60
C GLY A 151 -1.43 -4.38 -11.24
N GLY A 152 -1.35 -3.50 -10.25
CA GLY A 152 -1.64 -3.86 -8.87
C GLY A 152 -1.39 -2.72 -7.89
N PRO A 153 -1.42 -3.03 -6.60
CA PRO A 153 -1.06 -2.07 -5.55
C PRO A 153 0.36 -1.53 -5.73
N SER A 154 0.53 -0.25 -5.47
CA SER A 154 1.81 0.44 -5.36
C SER A 154 1.74 1.50 -4.26
N GLU A 155 2.87 2.08 -3.89
CA GLU A 155 2.92 3.25 -3.01
C GLU A 155 2.17 3.03 -1.68
N THR A 156 2.53 1.96 -0.98
CA THR A 156 1.89 1.58 0.26
C THR A 156 2.09 2.62 1.36
N ARG A 157 1.05 2.81 2.17
CA ARG A 157 1.03 3.61 3.39
C ARG A 157 0.45 2.77 4.51
N ILE A 158 1.15 2.68 5.63
CA ILE A 158 0.76 1.88 6.79
C ILE A 158 0.30 2.82 7.90
N ASP A 159 -0.88 2.57 8.46
CA ASP A 159 -1.34 3.21 9.68
C ASP A 159 -1.80 2.12 10.66
N LYS A 160 -1.62 2.36 11.97
CA LYS A 160 -2.27 1.52 12.98
C LYS A 160 -3.79 1.70 12.86
N ALA A 161 -4.52 0.60 12.77
CA ALA A 161 -5.98 0.63 12.82
C ALA A 161 -6.46 0.75 14.28
N ASN A 162 -7.52 1.52 14.49
CA ASN A 162 -8.17 1.67 15.79
C ASN A 162 -9.11 0.51 16.10
#